data_AF-A0A960AP54-F1
#
_entry.id   AF-A0A960AP54-F1
#
_cell.length_a   1.000
_cell.length_b   1.000
_cell.length_c   1.000
_cell.angle_alpha   90.00
_cell.angle_beta   90.00
_cell.angle_gamma   90.00
#
_symmetry.space_group_name_H-M   'P 1'
#
loop_
_entity.id
_entity.type
_entity.pdbx_description
1 polymer ?
#
loop_
_entity_poly.entity_id
_entity_poly.type
_entity_poly.pdbx_seq_one_letter_code
_entity_poly.pdbx_strand_id
1 'polypeptide(L)'
;MAWFGPDDVEGRIAHAFKVERFLVWLGYSVAVVGVLAIVWTVGGALIGSTEWTRAVITSFGILAATVLSGAAAYASGTNVGLAAARLKRDVEKG
;
A
#
# COMPACT_ATOMS: atom_id res chain seq x y z
N MET A 1 -4.71 19.91 -0.92
CA MET A 1 -4.98 19.33 -2.25
C MET A 1 -4.14 20.10 -3.23
N ALA A 2 -3.15 19.47 -3.89
CA ALA A 2 -2.32 20.18 -4.87
C ALA A 2 -3.12 20.35 -6.16
N TRP A 3 -3.49 21.59 -6.48
CA TRP A 3 -4.15 21.95 -7.74
C TRP A 3 -3.05 22.31 -8.74
N PHE A 4 -2.72 21.37 -9.62
CA PHE A 4 -1.75 21.59 -10.69
C PHE A 4 -2.47 22.24 -11.88
N GLY A 5 -1.96 23.37 -12.36
CA GLY A 5 -2.42 23.96 -13.61
C GLY A 5 -2.10 23.04 -14.80
N PRO A 6 -2.80 23.20 -15.95
CA PRO A 6 -2.60 22.36 -17.14
C PRO A 6 -1.15 22.34 -17.64
N ASP A 7 -0.36 23.38 -17.33
CA ASP A 7 1.02 23.56 -17.81
C ASP A 7 2.09 23.05 -16.83
N ASP A 8 1.72 22.68 -15.59
CA ASP A 8 2.67 22.25 -14.55
C ASP A 8 2.97 20.74 -14.63
N VAL A 9 3.51 20.34 -15.79
CA VAL A 9 3.78 18.94 -16.11
C VAL A 9 4.90 18.37 -15.23
N GLU A 10 5.94 19.16 -14.96
CA GLU A 10 7.03 18.77 -14.05
C GLU A 10 6.52 18.56 -12.62
N GLY A 11 5.65 19.46 -12.11
CA GLY A 11 5.04 19.32 -10.79
C GLY A 11 4.18 18.05 -10.67
N ARG A 12 3.44 17.70 -11.72
CA ARG A 12 2.63 16.45 -11.78
C ARG A 12 3.50 15.20 -11.79
N ILE A 13 4.61 15.20 -12.52
CA ILE A 13 5.56 14.08 -12.56
C ILE A 13 6.23 13.89 -11.19
N ALA A 14 6.71 14.97 -10.58
CA ALA A 14 7.31 14.93 -9.25
C ALA A 14 6.30 14.44 -8.18
N HIS A 15 5.04 14.87 -8.29
CA HIS A 15 3.97 14.40 -7.42
C HIS A 15 3.70 12.90 -7.61
N ALA A 16 3.65 12.41 -8.85
CA ALA A 16 3.41 11.01 -9.15
C ALA A 16 4.47 10.08 -8.54
N PHE A 17 5.76 10.43 -8.65
CA PHE A 17 6.84 9.67 -7.98
C PHE A 17 6.74 9.73 -6.45
N LYS A 18 6.31 10.87 -5.90
CA LYS A 18 6.07 11.01 -4.45
C LYS A 18 4.93 10.10 -3.99
N VAL A 19 3.86 10.01 -4.78
CA VAL A 19 2.71 9.12 -4.54
C VAL A 19 3.12 7.66 -4.64
N GLU A 20 3.92 7.28 -5.64
CA GLU A 20 4.46 5.92 -5.78
C GLU A 20 5.24 5.51 -4.51
N ARG A 21 6.16 6.37 -4.04
CA ARG A 21 6.93 6.08 -2.83
C ARG A 21 6.05 6.02 -1.58
N PHE A 22 5.00 6.83 -1.53
CA PHE A 22 4.03 6.81 -0.43
C PHE A 22 3.22 5.51 -0.43
N LEU A 23 2.80 5.02 -1.59
CA LEU A 23 2.05 3.76 -1.74
C LEU A 23 2.91 2.54 -1.37
N VAL A 24 4.20 2.56 -1.69
CA VAL A 24 5.14 1.53 -1.22
C VAL A 24 5.25 1.54 0.31
N TRP A 25 5.40 2.72 0.91
CA TRP A 25 5.41 2.88 2.36
C TRP A 25 4.11 2.44 3.03
N LEU A 26 2.97 2.71 2.39
CA LEU A 26 1.67 2.24 2.83
C LEU A 26 1.61 0.71 2.84
N GLY A 27 2.10 0.07 1.77
CA GLY A 27 2.20 -1.39 1.70
C GLY A 27 3.01 -2.00 2.85
N TYR A 28 4.19 -1.43 3.16
CA TYR A 28 4.99 -1.84 4.31
C TYR A 28 4.27 -1.60 5.65
N SER A 29 3.58 -0.46 5.80
CA SER A 29 2.84 -0.13 7.02
C SER A 29 1.70 -1.12 7.26
N VAL A 30 0.96 -1.49 6.21
CA VAL A 30 -0.09 -2.51 6.28
C VAL A 30 0.49 -3.88 6.65
N ALA A 31 1.65 -4.24 6.11
CA ALA A 31 2.34 -5.48 6.50
C ALA A 31 2.69 -5.51 7.99
N VAL A 32 3.24 -4.41 8.53
CA VAL A 32 3.56 -4.30 9.97
C VAL A 32 2.30 -4.40 10.83
N VAL A 33 1.22 -3.71 10.45
CA VAL A 33 -0.07 -3.78 11.16
C VAL A 33 -0.63 -5.21 11.12
N GLY A 34 -0.56 -5.88 9.98
CA GLY A 34 -0.99 -7.28 9.84
C GLY A 34 -0.22 -8.22 10.77
N VAL A 35 1.11 -8.08 10.84
CA VAL A 35 1.94 -8.87 11.77
C VAL A 35 1.56 -8.60 13.22
N LEU A 36 1.42 -7.34 13.62
CA LEU A 36 1.03 -6.97 14.98
C LEU A 36 -0.35 -7.53 15.36
N ALA A 37 -1.30 -7.49 14.43
CA ALA A 37 -2.63 -8.06 14.65
C ALA A 37 -2.57 -9.59 14.83
N ILE A 38 -1.77 -10.31 14.04
CA ILE A 38 -1.57 -11.75 14.22
C ILE A 38 -0.93 -12.04 15.59
N VAL A 39 0.13 -11.32 15.97
CA VAL A 39 0.80 -11.48 17.27
C VAL A 39 -0.19 -11.25 18.42
N TRP A 40 -1.02 -10.21 18.33
CA TRP A 40 -2.07 -9.95 19.32
C TRP A 40 -3.08 -11.10 19.42
N THR A 41 -3.53 -11.59 18.27
CA THR A 41 -4.55 -12.66 18.20
C THR A 41 -4.02 -13.97 18.77
N VAL A 42 -2.79 -14.35 18.41
CA VAL A 42 -2.10 -15.55 18.90
C VAL A 42 -1.74 -15.38 20.39
N GLY A 43 -1.27 -14.21 20.80
CA GLY A 43 -1.00 -13.88 22.20
C GLY A 43 -2.24 -14.03 23.07
N GLY A 44 -3.40 -13.58 22.60
CA GLY A 44 -4.69 -13.77 23.25
C GLY A 44 -5.07 -15.26 23.41
N ALA A 45 -4.76 -16.10 22.42
CA ALA A 45 -4.97 -17.53 22.52
C ALA A 45 -4.04 -18.19 23.57
N LEU A 46 -2.78 -17.74 23.64
CA LEU A 46 -1.80 -18.26 24.58
C LEU A 46 -2.16 -17.99 26.05
N ILE A 47 -2.74 -16.81 26.35
CA ILE A 47 -3.20 -16.46 27.70
C ILE A 47 -4.60 -16.97 28.02
N GLY A 48 -5.21 -17.76 27.13
CA GLY A 48 -6.54 -18.33 27.30
C GLY A 48 -7.70 -17.35 27.14
N SER A 49 -7.47 -16.14 26.64
CA SER A 49 -8.54 -15.16 26.37
C SER A 49 -9.29 -15.43 25.06
N THR A 50 -8.80 -16.33 24.23
CA THR A 50 -9.41 -16.65 22.92
C THR A 50 -9.18 -18.11 22.55
N GLU A 51 -10.17 -18.73 21.93
CA GLU A 51 -10.06 -20.11 21.45
C GLU A 51 -9.08 -20.21 20.28
N TRP A 52 -8.24 -21.26 20.27
CA TRP A 52 -7.24 -21.50 19.22
C TRP A 52 -7.85 -21.56 17.82
N THR A 53 -8.99 -22.23 17.66
CA THR A 53 -9.71 -22.30 16.39
C THR A 53 -10.00 -20.91 15.83
N ARG A 54 -10.50 -20.01 16.69
CA ARG A 54 -10.85 -18.64 16.33
C ARG A 54 -9.60 -17.82 16.02
N ALA A 55 -8.55 -17.95 16.83
CA ALA A 55 -7.29 -17.25 16.62
C ALA A 55 -6.63 -17.62 15.29
N VAL A 56 -6.66 -18.89 14.89
CA VAL A 56 -6.12 -19.36 13.61
C VAL A 56 -6.94 -18.80 12.44
N ILE A 57 -8.27 -18.90 12.48
CA ILE A 57 -9.14 -18.38 11.41
C ILE A 57 -8.95 -16.86 11.26
N THR A 58 -8.93 -16.12 12.37
CA THR A 58 -8.71 -14.67 12.35
C THR A 58 -7.32 -14.31 11.80
N SER A 59 -6.28 -15.06 12.15
CA SER A 59 -4.93 -14.85 11.63
C SER A 59 -4.85 -15.05 10.11
N PHE A 60 -5.52 -16.07 9.57
CA PHE A 60 -5.65 -16.27 8.12
C PHE A 60 -6.40 -15.14 7.44
N GLY A 61 -7.49 -14.65 8.05
CA GLY A 61 -8.22 -13.48 7.55
C GLY A 61 -7.35 -12.22 7.51
N ILE A 62 -6.55 -11.99 8.56
CA ILE A 62 -5.60 -10.88 8.62
C ILE A 62 -4.54 -11.01 7.52
N LEU A 63 -3.98 -12.20 7.31
CA LEU A 63 -3.00 -12.45 6.24
C LEU A 63 -3.61 -12.14 4.87
N ALA A 64 -4.81 -12.65 4.58
CA ALA A 64 -5.48 -12.41 3.31
C ALA A 64 -5.74 -10.91 3.08
N ALA A 65 -6.23 -10.19 4.09
CA ALA A 65 -6.47 -8.76 4.03
C ALA A 65 -5.17 -7.95 3.83
N THR A 66 -4.11 -8.34 4.53
CA THR A 66 -2.79 -7.70 4.45
C THR A 66 -2.17 -7.86 3.07
N VAL A 67 -2.18 -9.08 2.52
CA VAL A 67 -1.66 -9.38 1.18
C VAL A 67 -2.47 -8.65 0.11
N LEU A 68 -3.80 -8.69 0.18
CA LEU A 68 -4.66 -8.04 -0.81
C LEU A 68 -4.47 -6.52 -0.79
N SER A 69 -4.36 -5.92 0.39
CA SER A 69 -4.10 -4.48 0.54
C SER A 69 -2.72 -4.08 0.02
N GLY A 70 -1.69 -4.89 0.30
CA GLY A 70 -0.35 -4.68 -0.23
C GLY A 70 -0.29 -4.80 -1.75
N ALA A 71 -0.94 -5.81 -2.33
CA ALA A 71 -1.04 -5.99 -3.77
C ALA A 71 -1.77 -4.83 -4.44
N ALA A 72 -2.87 -4.34 -3.83
CA ALA A 72 -3.60 -3.17 -4.31
C ALA A 72 -2.73 -1.90 -4.30
N ALA A 73 -2.02 -1.64 -3.20
CA ALA A 73 -1.12 -0.49 -3.08
C ALA A 73 0.02 -0.54 -4.12
N TYR A 74 0.60 -1.72 -4.35
CA TYR A 74 1.64 -1.92 -5.36
C TYR A 74 1.11 -1.72 -6.80
N ALA A 75 -0.05 -2.27 -7.13
CA ALA A 75 -0.69 -2.10 -8.44
C ALA A 75 -1.07 -0.63 -8.71
N SER A 76 -1.56 0.08 -7.69
CA SER A 76 -1.82 1.52 -7.80
C SER A 76 -0.52 2.32 -8.02
N GLY A 77 0.56 2.00 -7.30
CA GLY A 77 1.83 2.69 -7.43
C GLY A 77 2.47 2.53 -8.81
N THR A 78 2.50 1.31 -9.33
CA THR A 78 3.06 1.00 -10.66
C THR A 78 2.30 1.68 -11.80
N ASN A 79 0.96 1.76 -11.72
CA ASN A 79 0.15 2.47 -12.70
C ASN A 79 0.43 3.98 -12.70
N VAL A 80 0.60 4.59 -11.52
CA VAL A 80 0.92 6.03 -11.38
C VAL A 80 2.31 6.33 -11.92
N GLY A 81 3.32 5.53 -11.57
CA GLY A 81 4.69 5.69 -12.06
C GLY A 81 4.79 5.51 -13.58
N LEU A 82 4.09 4.53 -14.15
CA LEU A 82 4.06 4.31 -15.60
C LEU A 82 3.38 5.46 -16.35
N ALA A 83 2.29 6.01 -15.81
CA ALA A 83 1.62 7.18 -16.38
C ALA A 83 2.53 8.42 -16.36
N ALA A 84 3.28 8.63 -15.28
CA ALA A 84 4.26 9.72 -15.18
C ALA A 84 5.43 9.55 -16.16
N ALA A 85 5.94 8.32 -16.34
CA ALA A 85 7.00 8.02 -17.29
C ALA A 85 6.57 8.26 -18.74
N ARG A 86 5.31 7.93 -19.08
CA ARG A 86 4.73 8.24 -20.39
C ARG A 86 4.62 9.75 -20.61
N LEU A 87 4.10 10.48 -19.63
CA LEU A 87 4.00 11.94 -19.68
C LEU A 87 5.36 12.61 -19.90
N LYS A 88 6.39 12.16 -19.16
CA LYS A 88 7.76 12.68 -19.30
C LYS A 88 8.29 12.47 -20.72
N ARG A 89 8.11 11.26 -21.27
CA ARG A 89 8.56 10.92 -22.63
C ARG A 89 7.88 11.76 -23.70
N ASP A 90 6.59 12.07 -23.53
CA ASP A 90 5.83 12.86 -24.51
C ASP A 90 6.26 14.33 -24.47
N VAL A 91 6.60 14.87 -23.30
CA VAL A 91 7.18 16.23 -23.16
C VAL A 91 8.58 16.32 -23.77
N GLU A 92 9.42 15.29 -23.63
CA GLU A 92 10.80 15.28 -24.17
C GLU A 92 10.88 15.14 -25.70
N LYS A 93 9.75 14.80 -26.35
CA LYS A 93 9.65 14.61 -27.80
C LYS A 93 8.93 15.74 -28.54
N GLY A 94 8.23 16.61 -27.81
CA GLY A 94 7.57 17.81 -28.34
C GLY A 94 8.50 19.00 -28.33
#